data_AF-A0A158B947-F1
#
_entry.id   AF-A0A158B947-F1
#
_cell.length_a   1.000
_cell.length_b   1.000
_cell.length_c   1.000
_cell.angle_alpha   90.00
_cell.angle_beta   90.00
_cell.angle_gamma   90.00
#
_symmetry.space_group_name_H-M   'P 1'
#
loop_
_entity.id
_entity.type
_entity.pdbx_description
1 polymer ?
#
loop_
_entity_poly.entity_id
_entity_poly.type
_entity_poly.pdbx_seq_one_letter_code
_entity_poly.pdbx_strand_id
1 'polypeptide(L)' 'MVAKLAEILGEDFDTLMLLAGRVSPQLKQIVSARPKLFAELIRQLRNAPDKAILRLVREVRDGQW' A
#
# COMPACT_ATOMS: atom_id res chain seq x y z
N MET A 1 -14.14 -7.75 -11.59
CA MET A 1 -14.43 -6.57 -12.42
C MET A 1 -13.29 -5.57 -12.36
N VAL A 2 -12.93 -5.02 -11.19
CA VAL A 2 -11.82 -4.05 -11.07
C VAL A 2 -10.45 -4.61 -11.51
N ALA A 3 -10.15 -5.89 -11.24
CA ALA A 3 -8.90 -6.51 -11.70
C ALA A 3 -8.76 -6.54 -13.24
N LYS A 4 -9.86 -6.82 -13.95
CA LYS A 4 -9.88 -6.77 -15.42
C LYS A 4 -9.76 -5.34 -15.94
N LEU A 5 -10.29 -4.36 -15.20
CA LEU A 5 -10.15 -2.95 -15.55
C LEU A 5 -8.71 -2.46 -15.37
N ALA A 6 -8.03 -2.88 -14.30
CA ALA A 6 -6.60 -2.61 -14.06
C ALA A 6 -5.73 -3.12 -15.23
N GLU A 7 -5.98 -4.36 -15.65
CA GLU A 7 -5.29 -4.98 -16.77
C GLU A 7 -5.52 -4.24 -18.10
N ILE A 8 -6.77 -3.86 -18.39
CA ILE A 8 -7.12 -3.12 -19.61
C ILE A 8 -6.49 -1.71 -19.62
N LEU A 9 -6.44 -1.05 -18.46
CA LEU A 9 -5.90 0.31 -18.34
C LEU A 9 -4.37 0.35 -18.15
N GLY A 10 -3.72 -0.79 -17.89
CA GLY A 10 -2.30 -0.84 -17.52
C GLY A 10 -2.01 -0.18 -16.17
N GLU A 11 -3.02 -0.09 -15.31
CA GLU A 11 -2.94 0.60 -14.01
C GLU A 11 -2.73 -0.39 -12.86
N ASP A 12 -2.16 0.09 -11.77
CA ASP A 12 -1.98 -0.72 -10.57
C ASP A 12 -3.34 -1.05 -9.92
N PHE A 13 -3.56 -2.35 -9.66
CA PHE A 13 -4.84 -2.84 -9.14
C PHE A 13 -5.15 -2.27 -7.75
N ASP A 14 -4.15 -2.18 -6.87
CA ASP A 14 -4.31 -1.66 -5.51
C ASP A 14 -4.66 -0.17 -5.55
N THR A 15 -4.03 0.58 -6.46
CA THR A 15 -4.31 2.00 -6.72
C THR A 15 -5.74 2.21 -7.20
N LEU A 16 -6.21 1.44 -8.19
CA LEU A 16 -7.60 1.54 -8.66
C LEU A 16 -8.61 1.17 -7.57
N MET A 17 -8.29 0.18 -6.73
CA MET A 17 -9.13 -0.17 -5.59
C MET A 17 -9.23 0.98 -4.59
N LEU A 18 -8.12 1.65 -4.28
CA LEU A 18 -8.09 2.81 -3.38
C LEU A 18 -8.91 3.99 -3.93
N LEU A 19 -8.81 4.26 -5.24
CA LEU A 19 -9.63 5.29 -5.91
C LEU A 19 -11.13 4.97 -5.82
N ALA A 20 -11.50 3.69 -5.82
CA ALA A 20 -12.88 3.24 -5.60
C ALA A 20 -13.32 3.24 -4.12
N GLY A 21 -12.49 3.77 -3.20
CA GLY A 21 -12.76 3.78 -1.76
C GLY A 21 -12.64 2.39 -1.10
N ARG A 22 -11.92 1.46 -1.73
CA ARG A 22 -11.74 0.09 -1.27
C ARG A 22 -10.27 -0.24 -1.11
N VAL A 23 -9.98 -1.31 -0.38
CA VAL A 23 -8.62 -1.88 -0.29
C VAL A 23 -8.67 -3.26 -0.94
N SER A 24 -7.61 -3.65 -1.66
CA SER A 24 -7.55 -4.98 -2.24
C SER A 24 -7.62 -6.07 -1.16
N PRO A 25 -8.17 -7.25 -1.47
CA PRO A 25 -8.28 -8.33 -0.50
C PRO A 25 -6.92 -8.73 0.11
N GLN A 26 -5.86 -8.69 -0.70
CA GLN A 26 -4.50 -9.04 -0.27
C GLN A 26 -3.93 -8.00 0.71
N LEU A 27 -4.00 -6.70 0.37
CA LEU A 27 -3.58 -5.63 1.29
C LEU A 27 -4.40 -5.65 2.57
N LYS A 28 -5.71 -5.90 2.48
CA LYS A 28 -6.57 -6.04 3.65
C LYS A 28 -6.08 -7.18 4.55
N GLN A 29 -5.71 -8.34 4.00
CA GLN A 29 -5.19 -9.46 4.78
C GLN A 29 -3.86 -9.11 5.48
N ILE A 30 -2.92 -8.47 4.76
CA ILE A 30 -1.62 -8.04 5.30
C ILE A 30 -1.80 -7.09 6.49
N VAL A 31 -2.65 -6.07 6.33
CA VAL A 31 -2.94 -5.09 7.38
C VAL A 31 -3.70 -5.74 8.54
N SER A 32 -4.65 -6.62 8.24
CA SER A 32 -5.47 -7.32 9.25
C SER A 32 -4.66 -8.32 10.08
N ALA A 33 -3.55 -8.84 9.57
CA ALA A 33 -2.65 -9.71 10.35
C ALA A 33 -1.94 -8.95 11.48
N ARG A 34 -1.70 -7.64 11.34
CA ARG A 34 -0.97 -6.80 12.32
C ARG A 34 -1.58 -5.40 12.43
N PRO A 35 -2.86 -5.27 12.83
CA PRO A 35 -3.62 -4.04 12.68
C PRO A 35 -3.04 -2.87 13.49
N LYS A 36 -2.54 -3.13 14.72
CA LYS A 36 -1.93 -2.09 15.56
C LYS A 36 -0.64 -1.54 14.95
N LEU A 37 0.24 -2.42 14.51
CA LEU A 37 1.54 -2.07 13.92
C LEU A 37 1.36 -1.25 12.63
N PHE A 38 0.51 -1.72 11.71
CA PHE A 38 0.25 -0.97 10.47
C PHE A 38 -0.48 0.35 10.73
N ALA A 39 -1.40 0.41 11.69
CA ALA A 39 -2.06 1.67 12.04
C ALA A 39 -1.08 2.70 12.61
N GLU A 40 -0.11 2.27 13.42
CA GLU A 40 0.96 3.14 13.90
C GLU A 40 1.86 3.61 12.77
N LEU A 41 2.36 2.68 11.94
CA LEU A 41 3.19 2.99 10.77
C LEU A 41 2.51 4.01 9.85
N ILE A 42 1.27 3.74 9.41
CA ILE A 42 0.53 4.63 8.52
C ILE A 42 0.33 6.03 9.13
N ARG A 43 0.09 6.12 10.45
CA ARG A 43 -0.03 7.41 11.15
C ARG A 43 1.28 8.18 11.16
N GLN A 44 2.42 7.51 11.35
CA GLN A 44 3.74 8.14 11.29
C GLN A 44 4.06 8.61 9.85
N LEU A 45 3.69 7.82 8.84
CA LEU A 45 3.90 8.17 7.44
C LEU A 45 3.05 9.37 6.97
N ARG A 46 1.92 9.67 7.63
CA ARG A 46 1.02 10.78 7.26
C ARG A 46 1.73 12.12 7.08
N ASN A 47 2.72 12.41 7.93
CA ASN A 47 3.46 13.67 7.92
C ASN A 47 4.86 13.53 7.32
N ALA A 48 5.21 12.35 6.81
CA ALA A 48 6.50 12.09 6.23
C ALA A 48 6.55 12.62 4.78
N PRO A 49 7.65 13.25 4.35
CA PRO A 49 7.85 13.59 2.94
C PRO A 49 7.92 12.34 2.06
N ASP A 50 7.42 12.41 0.82
CA ASP A 50 7.44 11.27 -0.13
C ASP A 50 8.83 10.65 -0.29
N LYS A 51 9.89 11.47 -0.30
CA LYS A 51 11.29 11.00 -0.37
C LYS A 51 11.66 10.06 0.79
N ALA A 52 11.11 10.29 1.99
CA ALA A 52 11.36 9.47 3.16
C ALA A 52 10.60 8.14 3.06
N ILE A 53 9.35 8.19 2.58
CA ILE A 53 8.54 6.99 2.32
C ILE A 53 9.20 6.11 1.25
N LEU A 54 9.65 6.71 0.14
CA LEU A 54 10.36 6.01 -0.93
C LEU A 54 11.64 5.32 -0.44
N ARG A 55 12.38 5.98 0.46
CA ARG A 55 13.57 5.39 1.08
C ARG A 55 13.20 4.18 1.93
N LEU A 56 12.19 4.31 2.80
CA LEU A 56 11.71 3.21 3.64
C LEU A 56 11.28 1.99 2.80
N VAL A 57 10.53 2.21 1.72
CA VAL A 57 10.08 1.14 0.83
C VAL A 57 11.29 0.42 0.18
N ARG A 58 12.33 1.17 -0.22
CA ARG A 58 13.57 0.59 -0.76
C ARG A 58 14.31 -0.24 0.29
N GLU A 59 14.49 0.28 1.50
CA GLU A 59 15.17 -0.44 2.58
C GLU A 59 14.49 -1.78 2.88
N VAL A 60 13.15 -1.81 2.94
CA VAL A 60 12.38 -3.05 3.15
C VAL A 60 12.48 -3.99 1.95
N ARG A 61 12.32 -3.47 0.72
CA ARG A 61 12.36 -4.30 -0.50
C ARG A 61 13.73 -4.91 -0.75
N ASP A 62 14.78 -4.15 -0.49
CA ASP A 62 16.16 -4.52 -0.79
C ASP A 62 16.81 -5.29 0.39
N GLY A 63 16.04 -5.58 1.45
CA GLY A 63 16.49 -6.38 2.60
C GLY A 63 17.52 -5.66 3.48
N GLN A 64 17.55 -4.32 3.45
CA GLN A 64 18.49 -3.47 4.20
C GLN A 64 17.92 -3.04 5.57
N TRP A 65 17.05 -3.86 6.18
CA TRP A 65 16.30 -3.57 7.40
C TRP A 65 16.68 -4.51 8.55
#